data_AF-M1MEU3-F1
#
_entry.id   AF-M1MEU3-F1
#
_cell.length_a   1.000
_cell.length_b   1.000
_cell.length_c   1.000
_cell.angle_alpha   90.00
_cell.angle_beta   90.00
_cell.angle_gamma   90.00
#
_symmetry.space_group_name_H-M   'P 1'
#
loop_
_entity.id
_entity.type
_entity.pdbx_description
1 polymer ?
#
loop_
_entity_poly.entity_id
_entity_poly.type
_entity_poly.pdbx_seq_one_letter_code
_entity_poly.pdbx_strand_id
1 'polypeptide(L)'
;MVHLFINRVHLFNIDPNIDYILMLVEQYHEGNCEDKEILTSIRKAVDASMQLRSKKELIEAFINRVNVDTQVTTDWRRFVLTQEENDLAKIIMAEKLKPEETRKFVSNAFRDGVLKTTGTEINKLMPPVSRFGGSGRAKKKQGVIEKLKAFFEKYFGLGITEMQSEKEEN
;
A
#
# COMPACT_ATOMS: atom_id res chain seq x y z
N MET A 1 3.58 30.58 -20.62
CA MET A 1 4.26 29.40 -20.05
C MET A 1 3.68 29.03 -18.67
N VAL A 2 2.35 29.13 -18.49
CA VAL A 2 1.63 28.87 -17.23
C VAL A 2 0.69 27.66 -17.37
N HIS A 3 0.59 27.09 -18.57
CA HIS A 3 -0.40 26.06 -18.91
C HIS A 3 0.09 24.61 -18.70
N LEU A 4 1.36 24.41 -18.30
CA LEU A 4 1.94 23.07 -18.09
C LEU A 4 1.90 22.57 -16.63
N PHE A 5 1.56 23.42 -15.65
CA PHE A 5 1.65 23.06 -14.24
C PHE A 5 0.39 22.39 -13.66
N ILE A 6 -0.78 22.56 -14.28
CA ILE A 6 -2.05 22.07 -13.69
C ILE A 6 -2.32 20.57 -13.98
N ASN A 7 -1.58 19.93 -14.89
CA ASN A 7 -1.86 18.55 -15.33
C ASN A 7 -0.96 17.46 -14.70
N ARG A 8 -0.07 17.77 -13.75
CA ARG A 8 1.06 16.86 -13.44
C ARG A 8 0.86 15.87 -12.30
N VAL A 9 -0.15 16.01 -11.43
CA VAL A 9 -0.24 15.17 -10.21
C VAL A 9 -1.52 14.33 -10.13
N HIS A 10 -2.46 14.44 -11.07
CA HIS A 10 -3.64 13.58 -11.02
C HIS A 10 -3.29 12.17 -11.51
N LEU A 11 -3.08 11.26 -10.56
CA LEU A 11 -2.83 9.86 -10.87
C LEU A 11 -4.20 9.21 -11.04
N PHE A 12 -4.64 9.12 -12.30
CA PHE A 12 -5.84 8.38 -12.65
C PHE A 12 -5.83 7.01 -11.96
N ASN A 13 -6.89 6.70 -11.21
CA ASN A 13 -7.12 5.47 -10.43
C ASN A 13 -6.47 5.40 -9.03
N ILE A 14 -5.93 6.50 -8.49
CA ILE A 14 -5.55 6.61 -7.07
C ILE A 14 -6.67 7.27 -6.26
N ASP A 15 -6.76 6.91 -4.97
CA ASP A 15 -7.67 7.57 -4.03
C ASP A 15 -7.42 9.09 -4.01
N PRO A 16 -8.46 9.93 -4.17
CA PRO A 16 -8.29 11.40 -4.19
C PRO A 16 -7.59 11.95 -2.95
N ASN A 17 -7.71 11.29 -1.79
CA ASN A 17 -7.01 11.71 -0.59
C ASN A 17 -5.49 11.50 -0.73
N ILE A 18 -5.05 10.45 -1.44
CA ILE A 18 -3.64 10.18 -1.68
C ILE A 18 -3.07 11.15 -2.71
N ASP A 19 -3.82 11.44 -3.78
CA ASP A 19 -3.43 12.49 -4.74
C ASP A 19 -3.23 13.84 -4.04
N TYR A 20 -4.13 14.20 -3.12
CA TYR A 20 -3.96 15.41 -2.30
C TYR A 20 -2.69 15.38 -1.43
N ILE A 21 -2.38 14.25 -0.80
CA ILE A 21 -1.12 14.11 -0.04
C ILE A 21 0.09 14.26 -0.97
N LEU A 22 0.09 13.64 -2.14
CA LEU A 22 1.20 13.73 -3.09
C LEU A 22 1.37 15.15 -3.64
N MET A 23 0.28 15.88 -3.86
CA MET A 23 0.33 17.30 -4.20
C MET A 23 1.02 18.13 -3.10
N LEU A 24 0.72 17.88 -1.83
CA LEU A 24 1.40 18.57 -0.72
C LEU A 24 2.89 18.17 -0.63
N VAL A 25 3.23 16.93 -0.94
CA VAL A 25 4.64 16.48 -0.99
C VAL A 25 5.39 17.15 -2.15
N GLU A 26 4.76 17.31 -3.31
CA GLU A 26 5.33 18.10 -4.42
C GLU A 26 5.60 19.53 -3.98
N GLN A 27 4.63 20.17 -3.30
CA GLN A 27 4.81 21.53 -2.77
C GLN A 27 5.97 21.63 -1.78
N TYR A 28 6.14 20.62 -0.91
CA TYR A 28 7.28 20.53 0.00
C TYR A 28 8.60 20.38 -0.75
N HIS A 29 8.61 19.59 -1.82
CA HIS A 29 9.76 19.37 -2.69
C HIS A 29 10.15 20.64 -3.47
N GLU A 30 9.18 21.35 -4.06
CA GLU A 30 9.37 22.63 -4.77
C GLU A 30 9.98 23.71 -3.85
N GLY A 31 9.70 23.65 -2.56
CA GLY A 31 10.31 24.48 -1.52
C GLY A 31 11.68 23.99 -1.02
N ASN A 32 12.42 23.20 -1.82
CA ASN A 32 13.70 22.58 -1.47
C ASN A 32 13.68 21.74 -0.19
N CYS A 33 12.52 21.20 0.19
CA CYS A 33 12.34 20.40 1.41
C CYS A 33 12.62 21.17 2.73
N GLU A 34 12.50 22.50 2.75
CA GLU A 34 12.80 23.31 3.95
C GLU A 34 11.55 23.71 4.75
N ASP A 35 10.39 23.82 4.08
CA ASP A 35 9.17 24.32 4.71
C ASP A 35 8.50 23.26 5.62
N LYS A 36 8.72 23.42 6.92
CA LYS A 36 8.17 22.54 7.97
C LYS A 36 6.67 22.71 8.19
N GLU A 37 6.07 23.81 7.74
CA GLU A 37 4.61 24.01 7.83
C GLU A 37 3.87 23.09 6.86
N ILE A 38 4.45 22.81 5.68
CA ILE A 38 3.91 21.84 4.73
C ILE A 38 3.95 20.42 5.34
N LEU A 39 5.08 20.03 5.96
CA LEU A 39 5.18 18.75 6.67
C LEU A 39 4.12 18.61 7.77
N THR A 40 3.87 19.68 8.51
CA THR A 40 2.84 19.72 9.55
C THR A 40 1.44 19.57 8.94
N SER A 41 1.18 20.20 7.81
CA SER A 41 -0.09 20.12 7.08
C SER A 41 -0.35 18.70 6.54
N ILE A 42 0.68 18.06 5.97
CA ILE A 42 0.61 16.66 5.53
C ILE A 42 0.24 15.75 6.70
N ARG A 43 0.94 15.87 7.84
CA ARG A 43 0.67 15.05 9.04
C ARG A 43 -0.75 15.25 9.55
N LYS A 44 -1.24 16.50 9.60
CA LYS A 44 -2.63 16.80 9.99
C LYS A 44 -3.65 16.16 9.04
N ALA A 45 -3.41 16.23 7.73
CA ALA A 45 -4.29 15.61 6.74
C ALA A 45 -4.35 14.09 6.91
N VAL A 46 -3.19 13.45 7.08
CA VAL A 46 -3.09 12.01 7.34
C VAL A 46 -3.82 11.61 8.62
N ASP A 47 -3.66 12.39 9.69
CA ASP A 47 -4.31 12.12 10.98
C ASP A 47 -5.81 12.40 10.97
N ALA A 48 -6.34 13.20 10.03
CA ALA A 48 -7.77 13.52 9.96
C ALA A 48 -8.62 12.40 9.32
N SER A 49 -8.06 11.60 8.41
CA SER A 49 -8.81 10.57 7.68
C SER A 49 -8.46 9.16 8.14
N MET A 50 -9.47 8.37 8.52
CA MET A 50 -9.25 6.96 8.90
C MET A 50 -8.60 6.13 7.79
N GLN A 51 -8.90 6.44 6.52
CA GLN A 51 -8.28 5.77 5.38
C GLN A 51 -6.82 6.17 5.16
N LEU A 52 -6.44 7.40 5.53
CA LEU A 52 -5.04 7.84 5.48
C LEU A 52 -4.25 7.33 6.69
N ARG A 53 -4.89 7.20 7.85
CA ARG A 53 -4.25 6.64 9.06
C ARG A 53 -3.70 5.23 8.84
N SER A 54 -4.41 4.37 8.09
CA SER A 54 -3.90 3.02 7.75
C SER A 54 -2.67 3.06 6.84
N LYS A 55 -2.36 4.22 6.24
CA LYS A 55 -1.25 4.46 5.31
C LYS A 55 -0.17 5.36 5.92
N LYS A 56 -0.36 5.83 7.16
CA LYS A 56 0.50 6.83 7.81
C LYS A 56 1.97 6.45 7.79
N GLU A 57 2.29 5.23 8.23
CA GLU A 57 3.68 4.75 8.26
C GLU A 57 4.32 4.75 6.87
N LEU A 58 3.55 4.40 5.83
CA LEU A 58 4.03 4.37 4.44
C LEU A 58 4.30 5.79 3.93
N ILE A 59 3.36 6.71 4.17
CA ILE A 59 3.46 8.12 3.78
C ILE A 59 4.64 8.79 4.48
N GLU A 60 4.77 8.62 5.81
CA GLU A 60 5.88 9.20 6.58
C GLU A 60 7.24 8.61 6.15
N ALA A 61 7.31 7.30 5.90
CA ALA A 61 8.52 6.67 5.40
C ALA A 61 8.93 7.19 4.02
N PHE A 62 7.98 7.56 3.16
CA PHE A 62 8.26 8.20 1.89
C PHE A 62 8.75 9.64 2.06
N ILE A 63 8.04 10.46 2.83
CA ILE A 63 8.39 11.86 3.10
C ILE A 63 9.82 11.98 3.64
N ASN A 64 10.22 11.09 4.54
CA ASN A 64 11.58 11.06 5.11
C ASN A 64 12.68 10.75 4.07
N ARG A 65 12.33 10.30 2.86
CA ARG A 65 13.27 10.02 1.76
C ARG A 65 13.28 11.12 0.70
N VAL A 66 12.26 11.99 0.69
CA VAL A 66 12.13 13.09 -0.27
C VAL A 66 13.29 14.06 -0.06
N ASN A 67 13.91 14.44 -1.18
CA ASN A 67 15.02 15.37 -1.27
C ASN A 67 14.96 16.08 -2.64
N VAL A 68 15.86 17.04 -2.87
CA VAL A 68 15.87 17.88 -4.10
C VAL A 68 15.88 17.10 -5.41
N ASP A 69 16.45 15.88 -5.46
CA ASP A 69 16.51 15.06 -6.68
C ASP A 69 15.28 14.16 -6.89
N THR A 70 14.33 14.17 -5.95
CA THR A 70 13.17 13.27 -5.97
C THR A 70 12.21 13.62 -7.10
N GLN A 71 11.79 12.61 -7.87
CA GLN A 71 10.65 12.71 -8.77
C GLN A 71 9.43 12.13 -8.06
N VAL A 72 8.74 12.96 -7.27
CA VAL A 72 7.76 12.54 -6.26
C VAL A 72 6.79 11.47 -6.76
N THR A 73 6.14 11.69 -7.91
CA THR A 73 5.19 10.72 -8.48
C THR A 73 5.85 9.37 -8.81
N THR A 74 6.94 9.39 -9.58
CA THR A 74 7.62 8.16 -10.03
C THR A 74 8.28 7.42 -8.88
N ASP A 75 8.88 8.16 -7.95
CA ASP A 75 9.55 7.60 -6.79
C ASP A 75 8.55 7.08 -5.76
N TRP A 76 7.39 7.74 -5.60
CA TRP A 76 6.26 7.21 -4.82
C TRP A 76 5.79 5.88 -5.38
N ARG A 77 5.50 5.80 -6.68
CA ARG A 77 5.06 4.54 -7.32
C ARG A 77 6.08 3.42 -7.09
N ARG A 78 7.37 3.69 -7.34
CA ARG A 78 8.44 2.70 -7.12
C ARG A 78 8.55 2.30 -5.65
N PHE A 79 8.47 3.26 -4.74
CA PHE A 79 8.54 3.04 -3.31
C PHE A 79 7.39 2.18 -2.81
N VAL A 80 6.15 2.50 -3.21
CA VAL A 80 4.94 1.76 -2.84
C VAL A 80 5.02 0.31 -3.30
N LEU A 81 5.35 0.05 -4.57
CA LEU A 81 5.51 -1.32 -5.08
C LEU A 81 6.58 -2.11 -4.31
N THR A 82 7.69 -1.45 -3.99
CA THR A 82 8.78 -2.09 -3.24
C THR A 82 8.35 -2.41 -1.80
N GLN A 83 7.64 -1.50 -1.14
CA GLN A 83 7.14 -1.74 0.22
C GLN A 83 6.03 -2.78 0.26
N GLU A 84 5.12 -2.78 -0.73
CA GLU A 84 4.01 -3.72 -0.84
C GLU A 84 4.52 -5.16 -0.93
N GLU A 85 5.45 -5.47 -1.85
CA GLU A 85 6.03 -6.82 -1.95
C GLU A 85 6.83 -7.19 -0.70
N ASN A 86 7.60 -6.25 -0.14
CA ASN A 86 8.37 -6.51 1.09
C ASN A 86 7.47 -6.87 2.28
N ASP A 87 6.38 -6.13 2.47
CA ASP A 87 5.44 -6.37 3.56
C ASP A 87 4.63 -7.64 3.33
N LEU A 88 4.25 -7.94 2.10
CA LEU A 88 3.57 -9.19 1.75
C LEU A 88 4.49 -10.41 1.98
N ALA A 89 5.75 -10.32 1.56
CA ALA A 89 6.75 -11.35 1.77
C ALA A 89 6.97 -11.62 3.27
N LYS A 90 7.01 -10.58 4.12
CA LYS A 90 7.06 -10.75 5.59
C LYS A 90 5.85 -11.51 6.12
N ILE A 91 4.64 -11.20 5.67
CA ILE A 91 3.43 -11.92 6.08
C ILE A 91 3.51 -13.39 5.63
N ILE A 92 3.89 -13.64 4.37
CA ILE A 92 4.06 -14.99 3.81
C ILE A 92 5.04 -15.80 4.65
N MET A 93 6.21 -15.26 4.95
CA MET A 93 7.23 -15.94 5.76
C MET A 93 6.76 -16.19 7.20
N ALA A 94 6.23 -15.15 7.87
CA ALA A 94 5.82 -15.23 9.27
C ALA A 94 4.69 -16.26 9.48
N GLU A 95 3.74 -16.31 8.56
CA GLU A 95 2.60 -17.23 8.63
C GLU A 95 2.83 -18.57 7.92
N LYS A 96 3.97 -18.70 7.22
CA LYS A 96 4.32 -19.84 6.35
C LYS A 96 3.25 -20.09 5.29
N LEU A 97 2.73 -19.02 4.69
CA LEU A 97 1.75 -19.09 3.62
C LEU A 97 2.42 -19.60 2.35
N LYS A 98 1.61 -20.15 1.45
CA LYS A 98 2.09 -20.48 0.10
C LYS A 98 2.26 -19.19 -0.70
N PRO A 99 3.48 -18.89 -1.20
CA PRO A 99 3.78 -17.57 -1.75
C PRO A 99 2.93 -17.21 -2.97
N GLU A 100 2.91 -18.08 -3.98
CA GLU A 100 2.23 -17.80 -5.26
C GLU A 100 0.72 -17.66 -5.10
N GLU A 101 0.09 -18.55 -4.33
CA GLU A 101 -1.34 -18.46 -4.05
C GLU A 101 -1.71 -17.21 -3.26
N THR A 102 -0.81 -16.76 -2.37
CA THR A 102 -1.04 -15.56 -1.55
C THR A 102 -0.92 -14.30 -2.39
N ARG A 103 0.10 -14.18 -3.24
CA ARG A 103 0.23 -13.05 -4.18
C ARG A 103 -0.97 -12.98 -5.12
N LYS A 104 -1.39 -14.12 -5.68
CA LYS A 104 -2.58 -14.19 -6.53
C LYS A 104 -3.85 -13.79 -5.77
N PHE A 105 -4.00 -14.21 -4.53
CA PHE A 105 -5.15 -13.85 -3.70
C PHE A 105 -5.20 -12.35 -3.41
N VAL A 106 -4.07 -11.74 -3.08
CA VAL A 106 -3.94 -10.30 -2.82
C VAL A 106 -4.17 -9.48 -4.09
N SER A 107 -3.58 -9.86 -5.21
CA SER A 107 -3.80 -9.22 -6.52
C SER A 107 -5.29 -9.21 -6.90
N ASN A 108 -5.97 -10.35 -6.73
CA ASN A 108 -7.42 -10.42 -6.94
C ASN A 108 -8.19 -9.51 -5.97
N ALA A 109 -7.76 -9.39 -4.71
CA ALA A 109 -8.42 -8.52 -3.74
C ALA A 109 -8.29 -7.03 -4.11
N PHE A 110 -7.12 -6.60 -4.59
CA PHE A 110 -6.93 -5.22 -5.09
C PHE A 110 -7.78 -4.95 -6.33
N ARG A 111 -7.78 -5.85 -7.31
CA ARG A 111 -8.62 -5.73 -8.50
C ARG A 111 -10.11 -5.69 -8.16
N ASP A 112 -10.56 -6.59 -7.28
CA ASP A 112 -11.98 -6.70 -6.90
C ASP A 112 -12.40 -5.63 -5.88
N GLY A 113 -11.46 -4.85 -5.33
CA GLY A 113 -11.70 -3.84 -4.30
C GLY A 113 -12.12 -4.39 -2.93
N VAL A 114 -11.96 -5.70 -2.71
CA VAL A 114 -12.41 -6.35 -1.47
C VAL A 114 -11.54 -7.56 -1.10
N LEU A 115 -11.15 -7.62 0.16
CA LEU A 115 -10.50 -8.79 0.74
C LEU A 115 -11.55 -9.82 1.18
N LYS A 116 -11.64 -10.95 0.47
CA LYS A 116 -12.57 -12.05 0.79
C LYS A 116 -12.08 -12.83 2.01
N THR A 117 -12.62 -12.51 3.19
CA THR A 117 -12.25 -13.16 4.47
C THR A 117 -13.09 -14.39 4.82
N THR A 118 -14.25 -14.53 4.17
CA THR A 118 -15.16 -15.66 4.34
C THR A 118 -14.84 -16.80 3.36
N GLY A 119 -15.35 -18.00 3.63
CA GLY A 119 -15.14 -19.17 2.78
C GLY A 119 -13.79 -19.87 2.99
N THR A 120 -13.33 -20.57 1.95
CA THR A 120 -12.21 -21.52 2.02
C THR A 120 -10.93 -21.04 1.34
N GLU A 121 -10.92 -19.90 0.65
CA GLU A 121 -9.74 -19.42 -0.09
C GLU A 121 -8.52 -19.24 0.82
N ILE A 122 -8.69 -18.62 1.99
CA ILE A 122 -7.60 -18.45 2.96
C ILE A 122 -7.06 -19.80 3.46
N ASN A 123 -7.88 -20.85 3.51
CA ASN A 123 -7.39 -22.18 3.88
C ASN A 123 -6.43 -22.75 2.83
N LYS A 124 -6.53 -22.33 1.56
CA LYS A 124 -5.64 -22.76 0.47
C LYS A 124 -4.25 -22.11 0.57
N LEU A 125 -4.19 -20.91 1.14
CA LEU A 125 -2.95 -20.15 1.39
C LEU A 125 -2.14 -20.76 2.54
N MET A 126 -2.84 -21.29 3.54
CA MET A 126 -2.22 -21.83 4.75
C MET A 126 -1.55 -23.19 4.48
N PRO A 127 -0.49 -23.53 5.23
CA PRO A 127 0.12 -24.85 5.13
C PRO A 127 -0.88 -25.95 5.55
N PRO A 128 -0.69 -27.19 5.07
CA PRO A 128 -1.54 -28.32 5.43
C PRO A 128 -1.58 -28.52 6.95
N VAL A 129 -2.74 -28.90 7.48
CA VAL A 129 -2.85 -29.28 8.90
C VAL A 129 -2.10 -30.58 9.16
N SER A 130 -1.36 -30.61 10.27
CA SER A 130 -1.01 -31.89 10.88
C SER A 130 -2.29 -32.57 11.37
N ARG A 131 -2.43 -33.88 11.08
CA ARG A 131 -3.56 -34.71 11.53
C ARG A 131 -3.68 -34.81 13.06
N PHE A 132 -2.66 -34.37 13.79
CA PHE A 132 -2.60 -34.42 15.25
C PHE A 132 -2.82 -33.04 15.92
N GLY A 133 -3.05 -31.97 15.15
CA GLY A 133 -3.18 -30.61 15.66
C GLY A 133 -4.63 -30.12 15.74
N GLY A 134 -5.31 -30.39 16.87
CA GLY A 134 -6.63 -29.84 17.19
C GLY A 134 -6.60 -28.34 17.54
N SER A 135 -7.76 -27.66 17.35
CA SER A 135 -8.14 -26.26 17.70
C SER A 135 -7.29 -25.07 17.20
N GLY A 136 -6.00 -25.25 16.88
CA GLY A 136 -5.11 -24.15 16.49
C GLY A 136 -5.35 -23.58 15.08
N ARG A 137 -5.93 -24.35 14.16
CA ARG A 137 -6.09 -23.91 12.75
C ARG A 137 -7.02 -22.72 12.62
N ALA A 138 -8.13 -22.70 13.35
CA ALA A 138 -9.10 -21.60 13.30
C ALA A 138 -8.48 -20.29 13.81
N LYS A 139 -7.77 -20.36 14.96
CA LYS A 139 -7.03 -19.21 15.51
C LYS A 139 -5.95 -18.71 14.55
N LYS A 140 -5.20 -19.61 13.92
CA LYS A 140 -4.20 -19.25 12.91
C LYS A 140 -4.85 -18.59 11.69
N LYS A 141 -5.96 -19.13 11.18
CA LYS A 141 -6.71 -18.53 10.07
C LYS A 141 -7.14 -17.11 10.41
N GLN A 142 -7.63 -16.89 11.62
CA GLN A 142 -8.04 -15.56 12.09
C GLN A 142 -6.85 -14.58 12.12
N GLY A 143 -5.69 -14.99 12.63
CA GLY A 143 -4.48 -14.17 12.60
C GLY A 143 -3.99 -13.83 11.18
N VAL A 144 -4.11 -14.77 10.24
CA VAL A 144 -3.82 -14.53 8.81
C VAL A 144 -4.80 -13.51 8.22
N ILE A 145 -6.10 -13.63 8.52
CA ILE A 145 -7.13 -12.67 8.08
C ILE A 145 -6.80 -11.27 8.58
N GLU A 146 -6.46 -11.10 9.86
CA GLU A 146 -6.15 -9.80 10.46
C GLU A 146 -4.93 -9.16 9.79
N LYS A 147 -3.87 -9.94 9.55
CA LYS A 147 -2.66 -9.44 8.86
C LYS A 147 -2.92 -9.04 7.42
N LEU A 148 -3.64 -9.88 6.66
CA LEU A 148 -3.99 -9.56 5.27
C LEU A 148 -4.98 -8.39 5.18
N LYS A 149 -5.86 -8.22 6.17
CA LYS A 149 -6.77 -7.07 6.24
C LYS A 149 -6.01 -5.77 6.50
N ALA A 150 -5.11 -5.74 7.47
CA ALA A 150 -4.26 -4.58 7.73
C ALA A 150 -3.38 -4.25 6.50
N PHE A 151 -2.83 -5.28 5.85
CA PHE A 151 -2.09 -5.12 4.59
C PHE A 151 -2.97 -4.50 3.49
N PHE A 152 -4.16 -5.05 3.27
CA PHE A 152 -5.09 -4.54 2.27
C PHE A 152 -5.46 -3.07 2.55
N GLU A 153 -5.80 -2.72 3.79
CA GLU A 153 -6.12 -1.34 4.18
C GLU A 153 -4.95 -0.36 4.00
N LYS A 154 -3.71 -0.84 4.15
CA LYS A 154 -2.48 -0.05 3.95
C LYS A 154 -2.20 0.24 2.47
N TYR A 155 -2.53 -0.66 1.55
CA TYR A 155 -2.15 -0.52 0.14
C TYR A 155 -3.33 -0.29 -0.83
N PHE A 156 -4.56 -0.57 -0.41
CA PHE A 156 -5.73 -0.33 -1.25
C PHE A 156 -5.93 1.17 -1.52
N GLY A 157 -6.28 1.51 -2.75
CA GLY A 157 -6.43 2.89 -3.23
C GLY A 157 -5.11 3.56 -3.63
N LEU A 158 -3.98 2.84 -3.64
CA LEU A 158 -2.67 3.39 -4.05
C LEU A 158 -2.34 3.17 -5.53
N GLY A 159 -3.19 2.50 -6.30
CA GLY A 159 -2.94 2.20 -7.73
C GLY A 159 -2.02 0.98 -7.97
N ILE A 160 -1.97 0.02 -7.05
CA ILE A 160 -1.08 -1.17 -7.12
C ILE A 160 -1.29 -1.95 -8.41
N THR A 161 -2.54 -2.21 -8.77
CA THR A 161 -2.90 -3.03 -9.94
C THR A 161 -2.38 -2.40 -11.23
N GLU A 162 -2.59 -1.10 -11.38
CA GLU A 162 -2.20 -0.30 -12.54
C GLU A 162 -0.68 -0.24 -12.68
N MET A 163 0.01 0.01 -11.55
CA MET A 163 1.46 0.04 -11.50
C MET A 163 2.12 -1.31 -11.80
N GLN A 164 1.46 -2.43 -11.49
CA GLN A 164 1.93 -3.77 -11.82
C GLN A 164 1.74 -4.09 -13.30
N SER A 165 0.61 -3.70 -13.92
CA SER A 165 0.40 -3.89 -15.37
C SER A 165 1.41 -3.10 -16.21
N GLU A 166 1.77 -1.88 -15.81
CA GLU A 166 2.76 -1.05 -16.51
C GLU A 166 4.18 -1.68 -16.52
N LYS A 167 4.48 -2.56 -15.55
CA LYS A 167 5.76 -3.27 -15.47
C LYS A 167 5.85 -4.50 -16.36
N GLU A 168 4.72 -5.11 -16.71
CA GLU A 168 4.70 -6.32 -17.56
C GLU A 168 4.78 -5.98 -19.05
N GLU A 169 4.48 -4.73 -19.42
CA GLU A 169 4.52 -4.22 -20.79
C GLU A 169 5.87 -3.60 -21.20
N ASN A 170 6.81 -3.43 -20.27
CA ASN A 170 8.14 -2.82 -20.50
C ASN A 170 9.28 -3.77 -20.12
#